data_AF-A0A914UQH5-F1
#
_entry.id   AF-A0A914UQH5-F1
#
_cell.length_a   1.000
_cell.length_b   1.000
_cell.length_c   1.000
_cell.angle_alpha   90.00
_cell.angle_beta   90.00
_cell.angle_gamma   90.00
#
_symmetry.space_group_name_H-M   'P 1'
#
loop_
_entity.id
_entity.type
_entity.pdbx_description
1 polymer ?
#
loop_
_entity_poly.entity_id
_entity_poly.type
_entity_poly.pdbx_seq_one_letter_code
_entity_poly.pdbx_strand_id
1 'polypeptide(L)'
;MAFYLNPPSGILSLSEVRLAILTRFKFLAELYRVKGDSEAVWSKVAPKFIADAQYLMEGTTTDRCAHFLLRLVAHVDPLVLEFVTHCERMLFKVRMEALNSTGFCKMFGKLRRHLYLASMDADDGERRNWQLISEAVVALVESKGGSQQLANAFTAQSTSTQPFLVPFTFVLPLIRTRQVILSGGFAEILPADLPLVLTGIFDKITALTAKRSSDAFCQTVIDERIAQVANELKAVAYEYGINVGPPPIAKYRSKVNSEQIDQFSLLFPPCMRHLHRELRAKHRLKHHQRVS
;
A
#
# COMPACT_ATOMS: atom_id res chain seq x y z
N MET A 1 -7.89 10.93 8.31
CA MET A 1 -7.12 10.17 7.31
C MET A 1 -6.28 11.09 6.47
N ALA A 2 -5.07 10.68 6.10
CA ALA A 2 -4.25 11.39 5.12
C ALA A 2 -4.21 10.58 3.82
N PHE A 3 -4.63 11.18 2.70
CA PHE A 3 -4.37 10.67 1.34
C PHE A 3 -2.88 10.72 0.95
N TYR A 4 -1.99 10.92 1.93
CA TYR A 4 -0.55 11.01 1.75
C TYR A 4 -0.10 11.84 0.54
N LEU A 5 -0.66 13.04 0.41
CA LEU A 5 -0.37 13.95 -0.72
C LEU A 5 0.98 14.66 -0.55
N ASN A 6 1.21 15.20 0.65
CA ASN A 6 2.39 16.01 0.92
C ASN A 6 3.40 15.22 1.76
N PRO A 7 4.67 15.17 1.34
CA PRO A 7 5.72 14.56 2.16
C PRO A 7 5.81 15.29 3.51
N PRO A 8 6.09 14.58 4.61
CA PRO A 8 6.33 15.21 5.90
C PRO A 8 7.65 15.96 5.89
N SER A 9 7.68 17.12 6.53
CA SER A 9 8.91 17.85 6.83
C SER A 9 9.46 17.42 8.18
N GLY A 10 10.78 17.33 8.30
CA GLY A 10 11.43 17.00 9.56
C GLY A 10 12.76 16.29 9.36
N ILE A 11 13.47 16.08 10.46
CA ILE A 11 14.72 15.33 10.51
C ILE A 11 14.46 14.07 11.33
N LEU A 12 14.86 12.92 10.80
CA LEU A 12 14.77 11.63 11.49
C LEU A 12 16.15 11.01 11.55
N SER A 13 16.46 10.34 12.64
CA SER A 13 17.65 9.49 12.74
C SER A 13 17.53 8.28 11.81
N LEU A 14 18.68 7.71 11.40
CA LEU A 14 18.68 6.51 10.55
C LEU A 14 17.97 5.32 11.22
N SER A 15 18.08 5.19 12.54
CA SER A 15 17.35 4.19 13.32
C SER A 15 15.84 4.36 13.24
N GLU A 16 15.34 5.59 13.32
CA GLU A 16 13.90 5.87 13.21
C GLU A 16 13.39 5.65 11.79
N VAL A 17 14.17 6.00 10.77
CA VAL A 17 13.85 5.72 9.36
C VAL A 17 13.70 4.22 9.14
N ARG A 18 14.68 3.44 9.59
CA ARG A 18 14.68 1.99 9.51
C ARG A 18 13.46 1.39 10.23
N LEU A 19 13.20 1.81 11.47
CA LEU A 19 12.08 1.33 12.27
C LEU A 19 10.74 1.67 11.60
N ALA A 20 10.56 2.90 11.12
CA ALA A 20 9.36 3.33 10.42
C ALA A 20 9.04 2.47 9.19
N ILE A 21 10.05 2.20 8.35
CA ILE A 21 9.92 1.39 7.13
C ILE A 21 9.57 -0.06 7.48
N LEU A 22 10.38 -0.71 8.34
CA LEU A 22 10.23 -2.14 8.62
C LEU A 22 8.96 -2.44 9.43
N THR A 23 8.62 -1.60 10.42
CA THR A 23 7.38 -1.76 11.19
C THR A 23 6.16 -1.63 10.31
N ARG A 24 6.11 -0.60 9.45
CA ARG A 24 4.99 -0.42 8.53
C ARG A 24 4.87 -1.57 7.55
N PHE A 25 5.97 -2.02 6.96
CA PHE A 25 5.96 -3.15 6.03
C PHE A 25 5.45 -4.43 6.69
N LYS A 26 5.95 -4.77 7.88
CA LYS A 26 5.48 -5.94 8.64
C LYS A 26 3.99 -5.85 8.97
N PHE A 27 3.52 -4.66 9.35
CA PHE A 27 2.09 -4.44 9.58
C PHE A 27 1.26 -4.65 8.30
N LEU A 28 1.70 -4.11 7.16
CA LEU A 28 1.04 -4.32 5.87
C LEU A 28 1.04 -5.81 5.45
N ALA A 29 2.10 -6.54 5.77
CA ALA A 29 2.17 -7.98 5.49
C ALA A 29 1.21 -8.81 6.36
N GLU A 30 1.06 -8.46 7.64
CA GLU A 30 0.05 -9.07 8.51
C GLU A 30 -1.38 -8.69 8.08
N LEU A 31 -1.59 -7.44 7.64
CA LEU A 31 -2.86 -6.98 7.08
C LEU A 31 -3.25 -7.78 5.83
N TYR A 32 -2.27 -8.09 4.96
CA TYR A 32 -2.48 -8.93 3.79
C TYR A 32 -2.90 -10.36 4.16
N ARG A 33 -2.28 -10.96 5.20
CA ARG A 33 -2.63 -12.30 5.69
C ARG A 33 -4.08 -12.41 6.17
N VAL A 34 -4.61 -11.35 6.78
CA VAL A 34 -6.02 -11.28 7.19
C VAL A 34 -6.94 -10.74 6.09
N LYS A 35 -6.45 -10.60 4.86
CA LYS A 35 -7.21 -10.12 3.68
C LYS A 35 -7.88 -8.76 3.89
N GLY A 36 -7.35 -7.93 4.79
CA GLY A 36 -7.93 -6.62 5.10
C GLY A 36 -9.27 -6.68 5.81
N ASP A 37 -9.61 -7.80 6.46
CA ASP A 37 -10.76 -7.90 7.35
C ASP A 37 -10.55 -6.97 8.55
N SER A 38 -11.34 -5.89 8.61
CA SER A 38 -11.24 -4.86 9.63
C SER A 38 -11.30 -5.41 11.06
N GLU A 39 -12.17 -6.37 11.35
CA GLU A 39 -12.28 -6.94 12.69
C GLU A 39 -11.01 -7.72 13.05
N ALA A 40 -10.50 -8.53 12.13
CA ALA A 40 -9.26 -9.28 12.32
C ALA A 40 -8.04 -8.35 12.44
N VAL A 41 -8.01 -7.23 11.72
CA VAL A 41 -6.94 -6.23 11.82
C VAL A 41 -6.88 -5.64 13.22
N TRP A 42 -8.01 -5.19 13.77
CA TRP A 42 -8.02 -4.54 15.08
C TRP A 42 -7.86 -5.54 16.24
N SER A 43 -8.37 -6.76 16.11
CA SER A 43 -8.31 -7.78 17.16
C SER A 43 -7.02 -8.61 17.17
N LYS A 44 -6.42 -8.91 16.01
CA LYS A 44 -5.27 -9.83 15.89
C LYS A 44 -3.99 -9.16 15.43
N VAL A 45 -4.08 -8.17 14.53
CA VAL A 45 -2.89 -7.54 13.93
C VAL A 45 -2.40 -6.38 14.79
N ALA A 46 -3.25 -5.39 15.06
CA ALA A 46 -2.89 -4.18 15.79
C ALA A 46 -2.20 -4.44 17.16
N PRO A 47 -2.64 -5.43 17.98
CA PRO A 47 -1.98 -5.71 19.25
C PRO A 47 -0.50 -6.11 19.13
N LYS A 48 -0.08 -6.69 18.00
CA LYS A 48 1.31 -7.09 17.76
C LYS A 48 2.27 -5.90 17.61
N PHE A 49 1.73 -4.71 17.31
CA PHE A 49 2.51 -3.51 16.97
C PHE A 49 2.32 -2.38 17.99
N ILE A 50 1.81 -2.66 19.20
CA ILE A 50 1.56 -1.63 20.22
C ILE A 50 2.81 -0.83 20.57
N ALA A 51 3.97 -1.50 20.69
CA ALA A 51 5.24 -0.85 21.02
C ALA A 51 5.65 0.23 20.00
N ASP A 52 5.30 0.01 18.73
CA ASP A 52 5.65 0.88 17.59
C ASP A 52 4.42 1.55 16.98
N ALA A 53 3.32 1.66 17.74
CA ALA A 53 2.03 2.14 17.24
C ALA A 53 2.11 3.55 16.64
N GLN A 54 3.08 4.36 17.04
CA GLN A 54 3.33 5.69 16.47
C GLN A 54 3.49 5.70 14.95
N TYR A 55 4.06 4.65 14.34
CA TYR A 55 4.24 4.58 12.88
C TYR A 55 2.98 4.12 12.14
N LEU A 56 1.92 3.74 12.88
CA LEU A 56 0.68 3.19 12.36
C LEU A 56 -0.54 4.04 12.73
N MET A 57 -0.42 4.88 13.77
CA MET A 57 -1.47 5.78 14.22
C MET A 57 -1.75 6.86 13.16
N GLU A 58 -2.95 6.79 12.60
CA GLU A 58 -3.37 7.64 11.50
C GLU A 58 -3.24 9.14 11.81
N GLY A 59 -2.66 9.89 10.87
CA GLY A 59 -2.59 11.35 10.95
C GLY A 59 -1.46 11.90 11.82
N THR A 60 -0.70 11.03 12.48
CA THR A 60 0.59 11.38 13.09
C THR A 60 1.63 11.71 12.02
N THR A 61 2.66 12.49 12.38
CA THR A 61 3.80 12.76 11.51
C THR A 61 4.56 11.47 11.20
N THR A 62 4.69 10.59 12.19
CA THR A 62 5.36 9.29 12.10
C THR A 62 4.67 8.31 11.15
N ASP A 63 3.33 8.25 11.13
CA ASP A 63 2.57 7.47 10.12
C ASP A 63 2.81 7.98 8.70
N ARG A 64 2.81 9.31 8.52
CA ARG A 64 3.14 9.92 7.22
C ARG A 64 4.57 9.59 6.82
N CYS A 65 5.54 9.76 7.72
CA CYS A 65 6.95 9.42 7.45
C CYS A 65 7.08 7.96 7.02
N ALA A 66 6.49 7.03 7.78
CA ALA A 66 6.54 5.61 7.47
C ALA A 66 5.95 5.30 6.08
N HIS A 67 4.81 5.90 5.71
CA HIS A 67 4.23 5.74 4.38
C HIS A 67 5.18 6.20 3.26
N PHE A 68 5.68 7.44 3.34
CA PHE A 68 6.52 8.02 2.29
C PHE A 68 7.88 7.32 2.20
N LEU A 69 8.51 7.03 3.34
CA LEU A 69 9.79 6.33 3.41
C LEU A 69 9.69 4.89 2.87
N LEU A 70 8.64 4.15 3.27
CA LEU A 70 8.43 2.80 2.75
C LEU A 70 8.22 2.81 1.25
N ARG A 71 7.39 3.72 0.72
CA ARG A 71 7.15 3.82 -0.72
C ARG A 71 8.37 4.23 -1.51
N LEU A 72 9.20 5.13 -0.96
CA LEU A 72 10.49 5.49 -1.56
C LEU A 72 11.37 4.24 -1.69
N VAL A 73 11.57 3.50 -0.60
CA VAL A 73 12.45 2.33 -0.58
C VAL A 73 11.86 1.12 -1.31
N ALA A 74 10.54 1.02 -1.44
CA ALA A 74 9.87 -0.08 -2.15
C ALA A 74 10.19 -0.13 -3.65
N HIS A 75 10.65 0.98 -4.25
CA HIS A 75 11.14 1.00 -5.64
C HIS A 75 12.39 0.12 -5.86
N VAL A 76 13.00 -0.41 -4.80
CA VAL A 76 14.11 -1.35 -4.89
C VAL A 76 13.75 -2.67 -5.59
N ASP A 77 12.46 -3.02 -5.64
CA ASP A 77 11.95 -4.19 -6.34
C ASP A 77 10.48 -3.97 -6.78
N PRO A 78 10.13 -4.19 -8.06
CA PRO A 78 8.77 -3.97 -8.55
C PRO A 78 7.69 -4.77 -7.81
N LEU A 79 7.98 -5.99 -7.36
CA LEU A 79 7.02 -6.83 -6.63
C LEU A 79 6.79 -6.30 -5.21
N VAL A 80 7.83 -5.76 -4.57
CA VAL A 80 7.68 -5.07 -3.27
C VAL A 80 6.83 -3.83 -3.45
N LEU A 81 7.08 -3.03 -4.48
CA LEU A 81 6.30 -1.83 -4.77
C LEU A 81 4.82 -2.15 -5.04
N GLU A 82 4.54 -3.15 -5.86
CA GLU A 82 3.17 -3.61 -6.14
C GLU A 82 2.49 -4.10 -4.86
N PHE A 83 3.19 -4.92 -4.07
CA PHE A 83 2.69 -5.43 -2.80
C PHE A 83 2.36 -4.32 -1.80
N VAL A 84 3.28 -3.37 -1.60
CA VAL A 84 3.10 -2.23 -0.70
C VAL A 84 1.93 -1.37 -1.19
N THR A 85 1.84 -1.10 -2.49
CA THR A 85 0.74 -0.31 -3.07
C THR A 85 -0.62 -0.99 -2.84
N HIS A 86 -0.68 -2.30 -3.03
CA HIS A 86 -1.89 -3.09 -2.77
C HIS A 86 -2.28 -3.07 -1.29
N CYS A 87 -1.31 -3.29 -0.38
CA CYS A 87 -1.60 -3.32 1.04
C CYS A 87 -1.93 -1.93 1.61
N GLU A 88 -1.33 -0.86 1.10
CA GLU A 88 -1.69 0.52 1.48
C GLU A 88 -3.13 0.85 1.08
N ARG A 89 -3.59 0.37 -0.09
CA ARG A 89 -5.00 0.45 -0.48
C ARG A 89 -5.90 -0.30 0.50
N MET A 90 -5.51 -1.50 0.92
CA MET A 90 -6.27 -2.28 1.90
C MET A 90 -6.33 -1.56 3.25
N LEU A 91 -5.20 -1.04 3.73
CA LEU A 91 -5.12 -0.27 4.97
C LEU A 91 -6.00 0.99 4.90
N PHE A 92 -5.99 1.68 3.75
CA PHE A 92 -6.87 2.82 3.52
C PHE A 92 -8.35 2.45 3.68
N LYS A 93 -8.79 1.30 3.12
CA LYS A 93 -10.17 0.80 3.29
C LYS A 93 -10.51 0.50 4.75
N VAL A 94 -9.67 -0.26 5.44
CA VAL A 94 -9.88 -0.61 6.86
C VAL A 94 -10.02 0.64 7.72
N ARG A 95 -9.16 1.63 7.49
CA ARG A 95 -9.24 2.90 8.23
C ARG A 95 -10.46 3.73 7.83
N MET A 96 -10.91 3.67 6.58
CA MET A 96 -12.14 4.34 6.14
C MET A 96 -13.38 3.77 6.84
N GLU A 97 -13.45 2.45 7.01
CA GLU A 97 -14.55 1.79 7.70
C GLU A 97 -14.64 2.20 9.19
N ALA A 98 -13.50 2.53 9.80
CA ALA A 98 -13.42 3.02 11.18
C ALA A 98 -13.75 4.52 11.34
N LEU A 99 -14.00 5.28 10.25
CA LEU A 99 -14.23 6.72 10.33
C LEU A 99 -15.65 7.06 10.82
N ASN A 100 -15.70 7.99 11.77
CA ASN A 100 -16.93 8.69 12.12
C ASN A 100 -17.15 9.94 11.23
N SER A 101 -18.36 10.52 11.29
CA SER A 101 -18.77 11.64 10.45
C SER A 101 -17.85 12.87 10.60
N THR A 102 -17.44 13.19 11.84
CA THR A 102 -16.49 14.28 12.12
C THR A 102 -15.11 14.03 11.49
N GLY A 103 -14.60 12.81 11.59
CA GLY A 103 -13.32 12.39 11.00
C GLY A 103 -13.36 12.46 9.47
N PHE A 104 -14.48 12.07 8.88
CA PHE A 104 -14.73 12.16 7.45
C PHE A 104 -14.73 13.61 6.95
N CYS A 105 -15.48 14.51 7.61
CA CYS A 105 -15.47 15.94 7.28
C CYS A 105 -14.05 16.55 7.33
N LYS A 106 -13.29 16.24 8.41
CA LYS A 106 -11.90 16.69 8.55
C LYS A 106 -11.01 16.13 7.44
N MET A 107 -11.20 14.88 7.05
CA MET A 107 -10.47 14.25 5.94
C MET A 107 -10.72 14.99 4.62
N PHE A 108 -11.98 15.23 4.25
CA PHE A 108 -12.33 15.94 3.01
C PHE A 108 -11.80 17.38 3.00
N GLY A 109 -11.90 18.10 4.12
CA GLY A 109 -11.35 19.45 4.23
C GLY A 109 -9.83 19.51 4.08
N LYS A 110 -9.10 18.48 4.53
CA LYS A 110 -7.65 18.33 4.29
C LYS A 110 -7.36 17.96 2.84
N LEU A 111 -8.11 17.00 2.29
CA LEU A 111 -7.96 16.54 0.91
C LEU A 111 -8.13 17.70 -0.07
N ARG A 112 -9.21 18.49 0.03
CA ARG A 112 -9.46 19.63 -0.86
C ARG A 112 -8.32 20.65 -0.85
N ARG A 113 -7.81 21.00 0.33
CA ARG A 113 -6.67 21.91 0.47
C ARG A 113 -5.41 21.35 -0.18
N HIS A 114 -5.10 20.08 0.05
CA HIS A 114 -3.90 19.48 -0.52
C HIS A 114 -4.00 19.29 -2.04
N LEU A 115 -5.18 18.95 -2.58
CA LEU A 115 -5.39 18.87 -4.03
C LEU A 115 -5.21 20.22 -4.70
N TYR A 116 -5.70 21.30 -4.08
CA TYR A 116 -5.47 22.65 -4.58
C TYR A 116 -3.96 22.95 -4.69
N LEU A 117 -3.21 22.75 -3.59
CA LEU A 117 -1.76 22.97 -3.59
C LEU A 117 -1.03 22.08 -4.61
N ALA A 118 -1.34 20.78 -4.63
CA ALA A 118 -0.73 19.84 -5.57
C ALA A 118 -1.01 20.20 -7.04
N SER A 119 -2.16 20.78 -7.35
CA SER A 119 -2.49 21.23 -8.71
C SER A 119 -1.73 22.50 -9.11
N MET A 120 -1.32 23.34 -8.15
CA MET A 120 -0.48 24.50 -8.42
C MET A 120 0.96 24.08 -8.69
N ASP A 121 1.47 23.12 -7.91
CA ASP A 121 2.84 22.58 -8.00
C ASP A 121 3.00 21.50 -9.09
N ALA A 122 1.97 21.25 -9.91
CA ALA A 122 2.01 20.22 -10.94
C ALA A 122 2.55 20.74 -12.27
N ASP A 123 3.45 19.96 -12.87
CA ASP A 123 3.87 20.13 -14.26
C ASP A 123 2.67 19.93 -15.22
N ASP A 124 2.77 20.48 -16.43
CA ASP A 124 1.68 20.46 -17.42
C ASP A 124 1.19 19.03 -17.74
N GLY A 125 2.08 18.04 -17.70
CA GLY A 125 1.73 16.63 -17.90
C GLY A 125 0.90 16.01 -16.76
N GLU A 126 0.99 16.54 -15.54
CA GLU A 126 0.27 16.02 -14.36
C GLU A 126 -0.98 16.85 -14.02
N ARG A 127 -1.00 18.12 -14.43
CA ARG A 127 -2.07 19.10 -14.11
C ARG A 127 -3.46 18.57 -14.39
N ARG A 128 -3.67 17.92 -15.54
CA ARG A 128 -4.98 17.35 -15.93
C ARG A 128 -5.43 16.25 -14.97
N ASN A 129 -4.52 15.39 -14.52
CA ASN A 129 -4.88 14.31 -13.59
C ASN A 129 -5.25 14.87 -12.21
N TRP A 130 -4.54 15.89 -11.74
CA TRP A 130 -4.89 16.59 -10.49
C TRP A 130 -6.23 17.32 -10.58
N GLN A 131 -6.52 17.95 -11.72
CA GLN A 131 -7.81 18.59 -11.99
C GLN A 131 -8.96 17.57 -11.95
N LEU A 132 -8.81 16.42 -12.62
CA LEU A 132 -9.83 15.37 -12.60
C LEU A 132 -10.12 14.83 -11.20
N ILE A 133 -9.09 14.71 -10.34
CA ILE A 133 -9.28 14.30 -8.95
C ILE A 133 -9.98 15.40 -8.15
N SER A 134 -9.61 16.67 -8.37
CA SER A 134 -10.24 17.82 -7.74
C SER A 134 -11.73 17.93 -8.11
N GLU A 135 -12.05 17.81 -9.40
CA GLU A 135 -13.42 17.79 -9.92
C GLU A 135 -14.26 16.68 -9.28
N ALA A 136 -13.70 15.47 -9.15
CA ALA A 136 -14.40 14.37 -8.49
C ALA A 136 -14.70 14.65 -7.01
N VAL A 137 -13.74 15.23 -6.28
CA VAL A 137 -13.95 15.59 -4.86
C VAL A 137 -14.97 16.71 -4.72
N VAL A 138 -14.93 17.72 -5.58
CA VAL A 138 -15.89 18.84 -5.59
C VAL A 138 -17.30 18.33 -5.92
N ALA A 139 -17.46 17.56 -6.99
CA ALA A 139 -18.76 16.99 -7.39
C ALA A 139 -19.41 16.15 -6.27
N LEU A 140 -18.63 15.30 -5.59
CA LEU A 140 -19.11 14.51 -4.47
C LEU A 140 -19.64 15.39 -3.32
N VAL A 141 -18.90 16.44 -2.96
CA VAL A 141 -19.27 17.34 -1.86
C VAL A 141 -20.48 18.21 -2.21
N GLU A 142 -20.56 18.70 -3.44
CA GLU A 142 -21.62 19.60 -3.88
C GLU A 142 -22.94 18.87 -4.15
N SER A 143 -22.90 17.59 -4.55
CA SER A 143 -24.10 16.80 -4.88
C SER A 143 -25.13 16.67 -3.74
N LYS A 144 -24.72 16.86 -2.48
CA LYS A 144 -25.59 16.86 -1.29
C LYS A 144 -25.35 18.07 -0.39
N GLY A 145 -25.13 19.26 -0.95
CA GLY A 145 -25.11 20.48 -0.14
C GLY A 145 -24.04 20.51 0.96
N GLY A 146 -22.90 19.82 0.76
CA GLY A 146 -21.71 19.96 1.58
C GLY A 146 -21.19 18.68 2.24
N SER A 147 -20.02 18.81 2.88
CA SER A 147 -19.26 17.69 3.43
C SER A 147 -19.98 16.97 4.58
N GLN A 148 -20.85 17.67 5.33
CA GLN A 148 -21.55 17.09 6.47
C GLN A 148 -22.61 16.07 6.03
N GLN A 149 -23.34 16.35 4.95
CA GLN A 149 -24.35 15.41 4.44
C GLN A 149 -23.68 14.19 3.81
N LEU A 150 -22.58 14.40 3.08
CA LEU A 150 -21.74 13.32 2.56
C LEU A 150 -21.19 12.44 3.69
N ALA A 151 -20.69 13.04 4.78
CA ALA A 151 -20.19 12.31 5.94
C ALA A 151 -21.28 11.48 6.61
N ASN A 152 -22.48 12.04 6.78
CA ASN A 152 -23.61 11.34 7.37
C ASN A 152 -24.04 10.15 6.48
N ALA A 153 -24.10 10.34 5.16
CA ALA A 153 -24.44 9.28 4.21
C ALA A 153 -23.38 8.17 4.19
N PHE A 154 -22.10 8.52 4.32
CA PHE A 154 -21.01 7.54 4.41
C PHE A 154 -21.08 6.72 5.70
N THR A 155 -21.38 7.35 6.85
CA THR A 155 -21.47 6.62 8.14
C THR A 155 -22.76 5.84 8.32
N ALA A 156 -23.87 6.33 7.75
CA ALA A 156 -25.18 5.70 7.88
C ALA A 156 -25.41 4.56 6.88
N GLN A 157 -24.35 4.09 6.20
CA GLN A 157 -24.31 3.05 5.16
C GLN A 157 -25.63 2.28 5.04
N SER A 158 -26.52 2.73 4.15
CA SER A 158 -27.75 2.04 3.67
C SER A 158 -29.11 2.71 3.94
N THR A 159 -29.24 3.82 4.69
CA THR A 159 -30.59 4.44 4.88
C THR A 159 -30.96 5.51 3.84
N SER A 160 -29.98 6.08 3.15
CA SER A 160 -30.22 7.08 2.11
C SER A 160 -30.27 6.43 0.74
N THR A 161 -31.40 6.57 0.03
CA THR A 161 -31.57 6.12 -1.36
C THR A 161 -31.14 7.16 -2.39
N GLN A 162 -30.70 8.33 -1.94
CA GLN A 162 -30.41 9.42 -2.86
C GLN A 162 -29.02 9.30 -3.49
N PRO A 163 -28.90 9.47 -4.81
CA PRO A 163 -27.63 9.33 -5.51
C PRO A 163 -26.69 10.53 -5.29
N PHE A 164 -25.39 10.25 -5.38
CA PHE A 164 -24.29 11.21 -5.49
C PHE A 164 -23.80 11.25 -6.95
N LEU A 165 -23.24 12.39 -7.36
CA LEU A 165 -22.64 12.55 -8.68
C LEU A 165 -21.12 12.46 -8.59
N VAL A 166 -20.53 11.67 -9.48
CA VAL A 166 -19.08 11.54 -9.63
C VAL A 166 -18.70 11.42 -11.11
N PRO A 167 -17.55 11.94 -11.58
CA PRO A 167 -17.09 11.66 -12.93
C PRO A 167 -16.99 10.15 -13.18
N PHE A 168 -17.52 9.69 -14.32
CA PHE A 168 -17.69 8.26 -14.61
C PHE A 168 -16.37 7.45 -14.55
N THR A 169 -15.23 8.12 -14.77
CA THR A 169 -13.89 7.52 -14.74
C THR A 169 -13.47 6.96 -13.37
N PHE A 170 -14.16 7.32 -12.29
CA PHE A 170 -13.89 6.79 -10.94
C PHE A 170 -14.75 5.57 -10.60
N VAL A 171 -15.73 5.23 -11.44
CA VAL A 171 -16.68 4.11 -11.21
C VAL A 171 -16.80 3.17 -12.41
N LEU A 172 -15.71 3.02 -13.17
CA LEU A 172 -15.63 2.07 -14.28
C LEU A 172 -16.10 0.64 -13.92
N PRO A 173 -15.83 0.09 -12.73
CA PRO A 173 -16.35 -1.23 -12.34
C PRO A 173 -17.88 -1.31 -12.35
N LEU A 174 -18.57 -0.26 -11.88
CA LEU A 174 -20.04 -0.21 -11.84
C LEU A 174 -20.65 0.02 -13.23
N ILE A 175 -19.94 0.76 -14.08
CA ILE A 175 -20.36 0.98 -15.48
C ILE A 175 -20.29 -0.33 -16.25
N ARG A 176 -19.24 -1.12 -16.04
CA ARG A 176 -19.07 -2.42 -16.69
C ARG A 176 -20.23 -3.37 -16.40
N THR A 177 -20.79 -3.30 -15.19
CA THR A 177 -21.93 -4.12 -14.74
C THR A 177 -23.28 -3.43 -14.94
N ARG A 178 -23.31 -2.23 -15.52
CA ARG A 178 -24.52 -1.40 -15.76
C ARG A 178 -25.31 -1.11 -14.47
N GLN A 179 -24.59 -0.89 -13.37
CA GLN A 179 -25.18 -0.64 -12.04
C GLN A 179 -25.39 0.85 -11.72
N VAL A 180 -25.02 1.76 -12.63
CA VAL A 180 -25.10 3.21 -12.44
C VAL A 180 -25.75 3.88 -13.64
N ILE A 181 -26.45 4.99 -13.38
CA ILE A 181 -27.01 5.86 -14.42
C ILE A 181 -25.93 6.87 -14.82
N LEU A 182 -25.74 7.08 -16.13
CA LEU A 182 -24.79 8.04 -16.68
C LEU A 182 -25.52 9.24 -17.28
N SER A 183 -25.08 10.44 -16.93
CA SER A 183 -25.60 11.69 -17.51
C SER A 183 -24.49 12.73 -17.58
N GLY A 184 -24.27 13.32 -18.77
CA GLY A 184 -23.35 14.45 -18.94
C GLY A 184 -21.88 14.19 -18.52
N GLY A 185 -21.38 12.96 -18.61
CA GLY A 185 -20.03 12.60 -18.15
C GLY A 185 -19.92 12.28 -16.65
N PHE A 186 -21.05 12.28 -15.93
CA PHE A 186 -21.15 11.89 -14.54
C PHE A 186 -21.91 10.58 -14.40
N ALA A 187 -21.64 9.88 -13.31
CA ALA A 187 -22.34 8.69 -12.86
C ALA A 187 -23.06 8.99 -11.55
N GLU A 188 -24.31 8.55 -11.47
CA GLU A 188 -25.11 8.54 -10.25
C GLU A 188 -24.80 7.28 -9.44
N ILE A 189 -24.30 7.46 -8.21
CA ILE A 189 -23.88 6.37 -7.32
C ILE A 189 -24.64 6.42 -6.01
N LEU A 190 -24.85 5.28 -5.37
CA LEU A 190 -25.48 5.22 -4.05
C LEU A 190 -24.43 5.42 -2.93
N PRO A 191 -24.84 5.79 -1.70
CA PRO A 191 -23.91 5.93 -0.59
C PRO A 191 -23.06 4.68 -0.32
N ALA A 192 -23.61 3.48 -0.60
CA ALA A 192 -22.92 2.20 -0.48
C ALA A 192 -21.69 2.08 -1.41
N ASP A 193 -21.66 2.83 -2.50
CA ASP A 193 -20.57 2.83 -3.49
C ASP A 193 -19.52 3.92 -3.20
N LEU A 194 -19.73 4.78 -2.20
CA LEU A 194 -18.74 5.81 -1.82
C LEU A 194 -17.34 5.24 -1.49
N PRO A 195 -17.20 4.12 -0.76
CA PRO A 195 -15.90 3.51 -0.52
C PRO A 195 -15.15 3.15 -1.81
N LEU A 196 -15.85 2.72 -2.86
CA LEU A 196 -15.27 2.40 -4.16
C LEU A 196 -14.65 3.66 -4.79
N VAL A 197 -15.40 4.76 -4.80
CA VAL A 197 -14.94 6.04 -5.35
C VAL A 197 -13.74 6.58 -4.58
N LEU A 198 -13.81 6.58 -3.26
CA LEU A 198 -12.72 7.05 -2.41
C LEU A 198 -11.44 6.21 -2.59
N THR A 199 -11.59 4.89 -2.74
CA THR A 199 -10.47 4.01 -3.08
C THR A 199 -9.89 4.36 -4.45
N GLY A 200 -10.74 4.61 -5.45
CA GLY A 200 -10.30 5.03 -6.79
C GLY A 200 -9.56 6.38 -6.78
N ILE A 201 -9.99 7.34 -5.96
CA ILE A 201 -9.28 8.60 -5.73
C ILE A 201 -7.91 8.33 -5.09
N PHE A 202 -7.85 7.50 -4.06
CA PHE A 202 -6.61 7.12 -3.40
C PHE A 202 -5.62 6.45 -4.36
N ASP A 203 -6.10 5.56 -5.22
CA ASP A 203 -5.30 4.89 -6.24
C ASP A 203 -4.69 5.86 -7.24
N LYS A 204 -5.48 6.81 -7.76
CA LYS A 204 -4.96 7.83 -8.68
C LYS A 204 -3.92 8.73 -8.01
N ILE A 205 -4.16 9.15 -6.76
CA ILE A 205 -3.19 9.94 -5.99
C ILE A 205 -1.89 9.16 -5.77
N THR A 206 -2.01 7.88 -5.42
CA THR A 206 -0.87 7.01 -5.18
C THR A 206 -0.08 6.79 -6.46
N ALA A 207 -0.75 6.59 -7.60
CA ALA A 207 -0.08 6.47 -8.90
C ALA A 207 0.67 7.75 -9.31
N LEU A 208 0.06 8.93 -9.15
CA LEU A 208 0.71 10.21 -9.45
C LEU A 208 1.94 10.45 -8.57
N THR A 209 1.81 10.18 -7.27
CA THR A 209 2.92 10.32 -6.32
C THR A 209 4.01 9.25 -6.50
N ALA A 210 3.66 8.08 -7.06
CA ALA A 210 4.61 6.99 -7.30
C ALA A 210 5.69 7.41 -8.31
N LYS A 211 5.31 8.13 -9.37
CA LYS A 211 6.26 8.64 -10.37
C LYS A 211 7.32 9.53 -9.72
N ARG A 212 6.88 10.54 -8.95
CA ARG A 212 7.78 11.44 -8.20
C ARG A 212 8.70 10.67 -7.24
N SER A 213 8.17 9.66 -6.56
CA SER A 213 8.98 8.82 -5.67
C SER A 213 10.00 7.93 -6.40
N SER A 214 9.71 7.50 -7.63
CA SER A 214 10.65 6.73 -8.46
C SER A 214 11.84 7.59 -8.87
N ASP A 215 11.58 8.82 -9.32
CA ASP A 215 12.63 9.76 -9.72
C ASP A 215 13.53 10.11 -8.52
N ALA A 216 12.93 10.36 -7.36
CA ALA A 216 13.65 10.56 -6.11
C ALA A 216 14.45 9.31 -5.69
N PHE A 217 13.87 8.11 -5.85
CA PHE A 217 14.55 6.87 -5.50
C PHE A 217 15.85 6.69 -6.29
N CYS A 218 15.82 6.90 -7.62
CA CYS A 218 16.99 6.82 -8.48
C CYS A 218 18.16 7.70 -8.01
N GLN A 219 17.87 8.87 -7.42
CA GLN A 219 18.89 9.75 -6.86
C GLN A 219 19.38 9.27 -5.48
N THR A 220 18.50 8.68 -4.67
CA THR A 220 18.79 8.24 -3.31
C THR A 220 19.45 6.86 -3.19
N VAL A 221 19.32 5.97 -4.19
CA VAL A 221 19.92 4.62 -4.16
C VAL A 221 21.46 4.65 -4.08
N ILE A 222 22.05 5.77 -4.50
CA ILE A 222 23.50 6.02 -4.37
C ILE A 222 23.92 6.08 -2.88
N ASP A 223 23.00 6.43 -1.98
CA ASP A 223 23.26 6.48 -0.54
C ASP A 223 23.30 5.08 0.07
N GLU A 224 24.47 4.69 0.59
CA GLU A 224 24.72 3.38 1.19
C GLU A 224 23.75 3.06 2.36
N ARG A 225 23.32 4.08 3.11
CA ARG A 225 22.43 3.90 4.27
C ARG A 225 21.03 3.49 3.81
N ILE A 226 20.54 4.13 2.74
CA ILE A 226 19.25 3.79 2.13
C ILE A 226 19.34 2.42 1.44
N ALA A 227 20.44 2.14 0.75
CA ALA A 227 20.69 0.82 0.15
C ALA A 227 20.69 -0.30 1.19
N GLN A 228 21.26 -0.08 2.37
CA GLN A 228 21.21 -1.05 3.47
C GLN A 228 19.76 -1.30 3.92
N VAL A 229 18.99 -0.25 4.19
CA VAL A 229 17.58 -0.40 4.60
C VAL A 229 16.75 -1.09 3.51
N ALA A 230 17.03 -0.82 2.23
CA ALA A 230 16.37 -1.48 1.12
C ALA A 230 16.68 -2.99 1.05
N ASN A 231 17.92 -3.39 1.33
CA ASN A 231 18.29 -4.80 1.41
C ASN A 231 17.63 -5.51 2.59
N GLU A 232 17.51 -4.83 3.74
CA GLU A 232 16.76 -5.35 4.88
C GLU A 232 15.27 -5.50 4.56
N LEU A 233 14.68 -4.53 3.85
CA LEU A 233 13.30 -4.63 3.38
C LEU A 233 13.10 -5.85 2.46
N LYS A 234 14.02 -6.11 1.53
CA LYS A 234 13.97 -7.32 0.67
C LYS A 234 14.04 -8.61 1.48
N ALA A 235 14.92 -8.67 2.48
CA ALA A 235 15.02 -9.84 3.35
C ALA A 235 13.71 -10.09 4.11
N VAL A 236 13.12 -9.04 4.70
CA VAL A 236 11.81 -9.16 5.36
C VAL A 236 10.72 -9.54 4.35
N ALA A 237 10.68 -8.93 3.16
CA ALA A 237 9.71 -9.29 2.13
C ALA A 237 9.79 -10.78 1.74
N TYR A 238 10.99 -11.32 1.61
CA TYR A 238 11.22 -12.74 1.36
C TYR A 238 10.71 -13.62 2.51
N GLU A 239 10.95 -13.25 3.77
CA GLU A 239 10.42 -13.97 4.95
C GLU A 239 8.89 -14.05 4.96
N TYR A 240 8.21 -13.02 4.43
CA TYR A 240 6.75 -12.99 4.29
C TYR A 240 6.24 -13.68 3.02
N GLY A 241 7.13 -14.30 2.23
CA GLY A 241 6.77 -15.07 1.04
C GLY A 241 6.46 -14.23 -0.20
N ILE A 242 6.90 -12.97 -0.22
CA ILE A 242 6.86 -12.16 -1.44
C ILE A 242 8.03 -12.64 -2.29
N ASN A 243 7.77 -13.06 -3.53
CA ASN A 243 8.77 -13.61 -4.46
C ASN A 243 9.73 -12.54 -5.00
N VAL A 244 10.29 -11.73 -4.11
CA VAL A 244 11.47 -10.89 -4.40
C VAL A 244 12.61 -11.80 -4.85
N GLY A 245 13.40 -11.35 -5.82
CA GLY A 245 14.64 -12.03 -6.19
C GLY A 245 15.46 -12.39 -4.95
N PRO A 246 16.26 -13.48 -4.98
CA PRO A 246 16.94 -14.00 -3.80
C PRO A 246 17.65 -12.83 -3.09
N PRO A 247 17.51 -12.71 -1.75
CA PRO A 247 18.16 -11.63 -1.02
C PRO A 247 19.66 -11.65 -1.37
N PRO A 248 20.33 -10.49 -1.46
CA PRO A 248 21.79 -10.48 -1.57
C PRO A 248 22.31 -11.37 -0.44
N ILE A 249 23.10 -12.38 -0.81
CA ILE A 249 23.60 -13.43 0.08
C ILE A 249 24.49 -12.76 1.13
N ALA A 250 23.88 -12.16 2.14
CA ALA A 250 24.54 -11.34 3.12
C ALA A 250 24.17 -11.87 4.51
N LYS A 251 25.16 -12.54 5.11
CA LYS A 251 25.37 -12.79 6.54
C LYS A 251 24.89 -14.08 7.18
N TYR A 252 24.25 -15.02 6.47
CA TYR A 252 24.18 -16.42 6.95
C TYR A 252 25.22 -17.29 6.25
N ARG A 253 26.50 -16.98 6.44
CA ARG A 253 27.58 -17.97 6.22
C ARG A 253 27.66 -18.88 7.44
N SER A 254 26.60 -19.63 7.75
CA SER A 254 26.79 -20.85 8.53
C SER A 254 27.58 -21.79 7.61
N LYS A 255 28.77 -22.21 8.04
CA LYS A 255 29.54 -23.23 7.33
C LYS A 255 28.72 -24.52 7.41
N VAL A 256 28.05 -24.87 6.30
CA VAL A 256 27.40 -26.17 6.14
C VAL A 256 28.45 -27.11 5.59
N ASN A 257 28.77 -28.16 6.36
CA ASN A 257 29.65 -29.22 5.89
C ASN A 257 28.86 -30.22 5.04
N SER A 258 29.54 -30.94 4.14
CA SER A 258 28.93 -31.94 3.25
C SER A 258 28.16 -33.02 4.00
N GLU A 259 28.65 -33.40 5.19
CA GLU A 259 28.03 -34.42 6.06
C GLU A 259 26.68 -33.97 6.64
N GLN A 260 26.46 -32.66 6.76
CA GLN A 260 25.23 -32.11 7.34
C GLN A 260 24.08 -32.01 6.33
N ILE A 261 24.37 -32.16 5.02
CA ILE A 261 23.39 -31.99 3.95
C ILE A 261 22.24 -33.00 4.08
N ASP A 262 22.54 -34.25 4.45
CA ASP A 262 21.50 -35.27 4.64
C ASP A 262 20.55 -34.91 5.78
N GLN A 263 21.09 -34.36 6.87
CA GLN A 263 20.30 -33.91 8.02
C GLN A 263 19.43 -32.70 7.65
N PHE A 264 19.98 -31.75 6.89
CA PHE A 264 19.25 -30.59 6.40
C PHE A 264 18.25 -30.90 5.27
N SER A 265 18.29 -32.10 4.69
CA SER A 265 17.31 -32.50 3.67
C SER A 265 15.85 -32.46 4.16
N LEU A 266 15.65 -32.56 5.48
CA LEU A 266 14.37 -32.38 6.17
C LEU A 266 13.87 -30.93 6.16
N LEU A 267 14.75 -29.96 5.96
CA LEU A 267 14.43 -28.54 5.83
C LEU A 267 14.24 -28.11 4.37
N PHE A 268 14.62 -28.95 3.41
CA PHE A 268 14.48 -28.62 1.99
C PHE A 268 13.00 -28.50 1.60
N PRO A 269 12.64 -27.55 0.72
CA PRO A 269 11.33 -27.53 0.10
C PRO A 269 11.11 -28.82 -0.72
N PRO A 270 9.84 -29.19 -1.02
CA PRO A 270 9.52 -30.45 -1.67
C PRO A 270 10.29 -30.71 -2.98
N CYS A 271 10.51 -29.66 -3.79
CA CYS A 271 11.29 -29.73 -5.02
C CYS A 271 12.75 -30.13 -4.76
N MET A 272 13.44 -29.43 -3.86
CA MET A 272 14.85 -29.70 -3.52
C MET A 272 15.02 -31.01 -2.76
N ARG A 273 14.05 -31.40 -1.92
CA ARG A 273 14.06 -32.70 -1.24
C ARG A 273 13.95 -33.85 -2.25
N HIS A 274 13.12 -33.70 -3.27
CA HIS A 274 13.04 -34.66 -4.37
C HIS A 274 14.36 -34.78 -5.11
N LEU A 275 15.00 -33.66 -5.47
CA LEU A 275 16.32 -33.66 -6.11
C LEU A 275 17.39 -34.33 -5.24
N HIS A 276 17.42 -34.03 -3.94
CA HIS A 276 18.36 -34.66 -3.02
C HIS A 276 18.17 -36.18 -2.94
N ARG A 277 16.91 -36.65 -2.86
CA ARG A 277 16.60 -38.09 -2.86
C ARG A 277 17.00 -38.78 -4.16
N GLU A 278 16.71 -38.16 -5.31
CA GLU A 278 17.10 -38.67 -6.63
C GLU A 278 18.62 -38.73 -6.78
N LEU A 279 19.34 -37.71 -6.32
CA LEU A 279 20.79 -37.68 -6.32
C LEU A 279 21.37 -38.78 -5.43
N ARG A 280 20.81 -39.02 -4.24
CA ARG A 280 21.25 -40.11 -3.34
C ARG A 280 20.96 -41.50 -3.91
N ALA A 281 19.83 -41.67 -4.59
CA ALA A 281 19.44 -42.97 -5.15
C ALA A 281 20.17 -43.30 -6.46
N LYS A 282 20.39 -42.32 -7.33
CA LYS A 282 20.91 -42.54 -8.69
C LYS A 282 22.34 -42.06 -8.89
N HIS A 283 22.92 -41.38 -7.90
CA HIS A 283 24.23 -40.72 -7.97
C HIS A 283 24.37 -39.72 -9.14
N ARG A 284 23.26 -39.31 -9.75
CA ARG A 284 23.21 -38.37 -10.87
C ARG A 284 21.86 -37.66 -10.94
N LEU A 285 21.91 -36.37 -11.27
CA LEU A 285 20.76 -35.58 -11.68
C LEU A 285 20.77 -35.37 -13.19
N LYS A 286 19.59 -35.17 -13.80
CA LYS A 286 19.48 -34.77 -15.22
C LYS A 286 20.03 -33.34 -15.40
N HIS A 287 20.41 -32.97 -16.62
CA HIS A 287 21.03 -31.67 -16.90
C HIS A 287 20.23 -30.48 -16.34
N HIS A 288 18.93 -30.40 -16.64
CA HIS A 288 18.03 -29.35 -16.15
C HIS A 288 17.91 -29.29 -14.62
N GLN A 289 18.08 -30.43 -13.95
CA GLN A 289 17.98 -30.53 -12.48
C GLN A 289 19.25 -30.07 -11.75
N ARG A 290 20.35 -29.83 -12.47
CA ARG A 290 21.62 -29.35 -11.89
C ARG A 290 21.74 -27.82 -11.88
N VAL A 291 20.85 -27.11 -12.59
CA VAL A 291 20.96 -25.67 -12.87
C VAL A 291 19.75 -24.88 -12.32
N SER A 292 18.73 -25.56 -11.81
CA SER A 292 17.56 -24.92 -11.17
C SER A 292 17.85 -24.47 -9.75
#